data_AF-A0A1G5PHN9-F1
#
_entry.id   AF-A0A1G5PHN9-F1
#
_cell.length_a   1.000
_cell.length_b   1.000
_cell.length_c   1.000
_cell.angle_alpha   90.00
_cell.angle_beta   90.00
_cell.angle_gamma   90.00
#
_symmetry.space_group_name_H-M   'P 1'
#
loop_
_entity.id
_entity.type
_entity.pdbx_description
1 polymer ?
#
loop_
_entity_poly.entity_id
_entity_poly.type
_entity_poly.pdbx_seq_one_letter_code
_entity_poly.pdbx_strand_id
1 'polypeptide(L)'
;MGLSVAKDELYYIYVLRVEGNGWYVGSTQSFERRMRSHFGKGGAVATKERRALEIEEVFELRDYQIRTDCAHERAEVLIAQRYAQLYGMNSVRGAKHGKGWNDQPSPGNLRDIERYNKFATSIEGERLLAALRRIDPLTLLPDRLNGALTGLASTPAPISTT
;
A
#
# COMPACT_ATOMS: atom_id res chain seq x y z
N MET A 1 12.07 -10.11 19.35
CA MET A 1 10.99 -10.03 18.35
C MET A 1 10.73 -11.45 17.86
N GLY A 2 9.49 -11.90 17.84
CA GLY A 2 9.16 -13.22 17.29
C GLY A 2 9.40 -13.23 15.78
N LEU A 3 9.76 -14.39 15.24
CA LEU A 3 9.87 -14.61 13.80
C LEU A 3 8.48 -14.41 13.16
N SER A 4 8.38 -13.58 12.13
CA SER A 4 7.21 -13.57 11.26
C SER A 4 7.34 -14.79 10.34
N VAL A 5 6.34 -15.66 10.34
CA VAL A 5 6.35 -16.93 9.60
C VAL A 5 5.32 -16.84 8.48
N ALA A 6 5.81 -16.93 7.24
CA ALA A 6 4.96 -16.95 6.05
C ALA A 6 4.06 -18.20 6.03
N LYS A 7 2.84 -18.05 5.52
CA LYS A 7 1.80 -19.09 5.55
C LYS A 7 1.42 -19.67 4.18
N ASP A 8 2.14 -19.34 3.11
CA ASP A 8 1.75 -19.67 1.72
C ASP A 8 0.30 -19.23 1.40
N GLU A 9 -0.05 -18.04 1.90
CA GLU A 9 -1.36 -17.43 1.72
C GLU A 9 -1.26 -16.29 0.71
N LEU A 10 -2.38 -16.02 0.03
CA LEU A 10 -2.46 -14.92 -0.92
C LEU A 10 -2.62 -13.59 -0.17
N TYR A 11 -1.75 -12.64 -0.48
CA TYR A 11 -1.82 -11.27 0.00
C TYR A 11 -2.02 -10.30 -1.16
N TYR A 12 -2.78 -9.25 -0.88
CA TYR A 12 -2.99 -8.11 -1.76
C TYR A 12 -2.30 -6.90 -1.16
N ILE A 13 -1.29 -6.39 -1.85
CA ILE A 13 -0.63 -5.12 -1.54
C ILE A 13 -1.35 -4.05 -2.35
N TYR A 14 -1.87 -3.02 -1.68
CA TYR A 14 -2.71 -2.02 -2.30
C TYR A 14 -2.21 -0.61 -2.00
N VAL A 15 -2.44 0.28 -2.96
CA VAL A 15 -2.21 1.72 -2.86
C VAL A 15 -3.54 2.42 -3.03
N LEU A 16 -3.87 3.31 -2.10
CA LEU A 16 -5.04 4.17 -2.16
C LEU A 16 -4.60 5.62 -2.35
N ARG A 17 -5.20 6.35 -3.30
CA ARG A 17 -5.14 7.81 -3.28
C ARG A 17 -6.09 8.30 -2.19
N VAL A 18 -5.63 9.25 -1.39
CA VAL A 18 -6.44 9.88 -0.34
C VAL A 18 -6.51 11.39 -0.55
N GLU A 19 -7.41 12.05 0.18
CA GLU A 19 -7.52 13.52 0.18
C GLU A 19 -6.16 14.21 0.45
N GLY A 20 -5.99 15.41 -0.11
CA GLY A 20 -4.78 16.22 0.09
C GLY A 20 -3.54 15.66 -0.62
N ASN A 21 -3.71 15.06 -1.80
CA ASN A 21 -2.64 14.51 -2.65
C ASN A 21 -1.70 13.55 -1.91
N GLY A 22 -2.29 12.65 -1.12
CA GLY A 22 -1.55 11.64 -0.37
C GLY A 22 -1.86 10.22 -0.83
N TRP A 23 -1.01 9.29 -0.42
CA TRP A 23 -1.18 7.86 -0.67
C TRP A 23 -1.14 7.07 0.64
N TYR A 24 -2.00 6.05 0.72
CA TYR A 24 -1.96 5.05 1.78
C TYR A 24 -1.60 3.69 1.18
N VAL A 25 -0.59 3.05 1.73
CA VAL A 25 -0.16 1.70 1.31
C VAL A 25 -0.42 0.70 2.42
N GLY A 26 -0.99 -0.44 2.05
CA GLY A 26 -1.28 -1.52 2.97
C GLY A 26 -1.28 -2.87 2.28
N SER A 27 -1.35 -3.92 3.10
CA SER A 27 -1.45 -5.30 2.69
C SER A 27 -2.60 -6.00 3.41
N THR A 28 -3.21 -6.98 2.76
CA THR A 28 -4.32 -7.74 3.36
C THR A 28 -4.55 -9.06 2.64
N GLN A 29 -5.12 -10.03 3.35
CA GLN A 29 -5.62 -11.28 2.77
C GLN A 29 -7.09 -11.16 2.33
N SER A 30 -7.81 -10.17 2.85
CA SER A 30 -9.23 -9.96 2.60
C SER A 30 -9.47 -8.59 1.97
N PHE A 31 -9.18 -8.50 0.66
CA PHE A 31 -9.19 -7.24 -0.08
C PHE A 31 -10.53 -6.51 0.01
N GLU A 32 -11.63 -7.18 -0.31
CA GLU A 32 -12.97 -6.57 -0.26
C GLU A 32 -13.28 -5.98 1.12
N ARG A 33 -13.11 -6.77 2.19
CA ARG A 33 -13.34 -6.32 3.57
C ARG A 33 -12.49 -5.10 3.90
N ARG A 34 -11.23 -5.09 3.46
CA ARG A 34 -10.31 -3.99 3.75
C ARG A 34 -10.67 -2.74 2.97
N MET A 35 -11.10 -2.86 1.71
CA MET A 35 -11.59 -1.73 0.92
C MET A 35 -12.88 -1.15 1.54
N ARG A 36 -13.86 -1.97 1.92
CA ARG A 36 -15.05 -1.51 2.65
C ARG A 36 -14.70 -0.74 3.93
N SER A 37 -13.63 -1.13 4.60
CA SER A 37 -13.14 -0.44 5.80
C SER A 37 -12.57 0.94 5.48
N HIS A 38 -11.67 1.03 4.49
CA HIS A 38 -10.99 2.29 4.10
C HIS A 38 -11.92 3.31 3.45
N PHE A 39 -12.84 2.86 2.59
CA PHE A 39 -13.86 3.71 1.96
C PHE A 39 -15.08 3.96 2.87
N GLY A 40 -15.15 3.28 4.01
CA GLY A 40 -16.17 3.47 5.05
C GLY A 40 -15.61 4.22 6.27
N LYS A 41 -16.08 3.85 7.47
CA LYS A 41 -15.63 4.45 8.75
C LYS A 41 -14.58 3.62 9.50
N GLY A 42 -14.21 2.46 8.97
CA GLY A 42 -13.41 1.45 9.68
C GLY A 42 -11.89 1.57 9.51
N GLY A 43 -11.41 2.38 8.57
CA GLY A 43 -10.04 2.38 8.06
C GLY A 43 -8.91 2.59 9.07
N ALA A 44 -7.69 2.60 8.55
CA ALA A 44 -6.52 3.01 9.33
C ALA A 44 -6.62 4.48 9.76
N VAL A 45 -5.80 4.89 10.74
CA VAL A 45 -5.74 6.29 11.23
C VAL A 45 -5.58 7.27 10.07
N ALA A 46 -4.57 7.08 9.21
CA ALA A 46 -4.37 7.92 8.03
C ALA A 46 -5.61 8.02 7.11
N THR A 47 -6.33 6.92 6.88
CA THR A 47 -7.53 6.93 6.01
C THR A 47 -8.80 7.42 6.71
N LYS A 48 -8.78 7.54 8.05
CA LYS A 48 -9.83 8.20 8.83
C LYS A 48 -9.63 9.71 8.87
N GLU A 49 -8.37 10.14 8.91
CA GLU A 49 -8.00 11.56 8.88
C GLU A 49 -8.13 12.16 7.48
N ARG A 50 -7.81 11.38 6.42
CA ARG A 50 -7.99 11.77 5.02
C ARG A 50 -8.68 10.65 4.27
N ARG A 51 -9.85 10.92 3.69
CA ARG A 51 -10.68 9.86 3.08
C ARG A 51 -9.97 9.22 1.89
N ALA A 52 -10.13 7.91 1.74
CA ALA A 52 -9.75 7.21 0.52
C ALA A 52 -10.62 7.69 -0.65
N LEU A 53 -9.97 8.05 -1.74
CA LEU A 53 -10.61 8.54 -2.95
C LEU A 53 -10.62 7.44 -4.01
N GLU A 54 -9.54 6.72 -4.21
CA GLU A 54 -9.52 5.66 -5.22
C GLU A 54 -8.51 4.57 -4.87
N ILE A 55 -8.65 3.44 -5.55
CA ILE A 55 -7.65 2.36 -5.55
C ILE A 55 -6.73 2.63 -6.73
N GLU A 56 -5.50 3.03 -6.45
CA GLU A 56 -4.49 3.42 -7.44
C GLU A 56 -3.81 2.17 -8.05
N GLU A 57 -3.34 1.27 -7.19
CA GLU A 57 -2.67 0.03 -7.58
C GLU A 57 -3.04 -1.11 -6.64
N VAL A 58 -3.10 -2.32 -7.19
CA VAL A 58 -3.16 -3.57 -6.41
C VAL A 58 -2.19 -4.57 -7.02
N PHE A 59 -1.42 -5.21 -6.14
CA PHE A 59 -0.53 -6.30 -6.45
C PHE A 59 -0.96 -7.53 -5.67
N GLU A 60 -0.96 -8.67 -6.33
CA GLU A 60 -1.12 -9.96 -5.72
C GLU A 60 0.26 -10.59 -5.46
N LEU A 61 0.41 -11.20 -4.29
CA LEU A 61 1.60 -11.94 -3.90
C LEU A 61 1.19 -13.18 -3.10
N ARG A 62 1.65 -14.35 -3.54
CA ARG A 62 1.63 -15.56 -2.71
C ARG A 62 2.79 -15.49 -1.74
N ASP A 63 2.49 -15.43 -0.45
CA ASP A 63 3.48 -15.11 0.58
C ASP A 63 4.50 -16.23 0.78
N TYR A 64 5.76 -15.87 1.01
CA TYR A 64 6.85 -16.80 1.27
C TYR A 64 7.87 -16.18 2.23
N GLN A 65 8.71 -17.02 2.81
CA GLN A 65 9.69 -16.57 3.81
C GLN A 65 10.91 -15.93 3.14
N ILE A 66 11.32 -14.74 3.60
CA ILE A 66 12.59 -14.11 3.24
C ILE A 66 13.40 -13.89 4.52
N ARG A 67 14.30 -14.83 4.82
CA ARG A 67 15.04 -14.88 6.09
C ARG A 67 14.07 -14.86 7.28
N THR A 68 14.00 -13.75 8.02
CA THR A 68 13.17 -13.60 9.22
C THR A 68 11.86 -12.87 8.99
N ASP A 69 11.63 -12.35 7.78
CA ASP A 69 10.45 -11.54 7.44
C ASP A 69 9.59 -12.26 6.38
N CYS A 70 8.29 -11.97 6.37
CA CYS A 70 7.42 -12.44 5.30
C CYS A 70 7.61 -11.58 4.05
N ALA A 71 7.45 -12.17 2.86
CA ALA A 71 7.58 -11.49 1.59
C ALA A 71 6.59 -10.31 1.46
N HIS A 72 5.34 -10.48 1.88
CA HIS A 72 4.33 -9.43 1.81
C HIS A 72 4.68 -8.20 2.68
N GLU A 73 5.28 -8.39 3.85
CA GLU A 73 5.71 -7.31 4.74
C GLU A 73 6.81 -6.46 4.10
N ARG A 74 7.71 -7.09 3.34
CA ARG A 74 8.74 -6.39 2.57
C ARG A 74 8.14 -5.69 1.37
N ALA A 75 7.29 -6.38 0.62
CA ALA A 75 6.63 -5.84 -0.57
C ALA A 75 5.82 -4.58 -0.26
N GLU A 76 5.02 -4.59 0.81
CA GLU A 76 4.21 -3.44 1.25
C GLU A 76 5.08 -2.19 1.46
N VAL A 77 6.23 -2.34 2.12
CA VAL A 77 7.15 -1.21 2.38
C VAL A 77 7.87 -0.76 1.12
N LEU A 78 8.27 -1.69 0.24
CA LEU A 78 8.90 -1.34 -1.05
C LEU A 78 7.96 -0.54 -1.95
N ILE A 79 6.67 -0.92 -1.99
CA ILE A 79 5.65 -0.16 -2.73
C ILE A 79 5.45 1.23 -2.11
N ALA A 80 5.35 1.33 -0.78
CA ALA A 80 5.26 2.62 -0.11
C ALA A 80 6.47 3.52 -0.40
N GLN A 81 7.67 2.94 -0.39
CA GLN A 81 8.88 3.67 -0.72
C GLN A 81 8.87 4.18 -2.16
N ARG A 82 8.41 3.39 -3.14
CA ARG A 82 8.30 3.83 -4.54
C ARG A 82 7.50 5.12 -4.63
N TYR A 83 6.37 5.19 -3.94
CA TYR A 83 5.56 6.42 -3.87
C TYR A 83 6.26 7.54 -3.11
N ALA A 84 6.95 7.23 -2.02
CA ALA A 84 7.68 8.23 -1.25
C ALA A 84 8.86 8.84 -2.03
N GLN A 85 9.50 8.08 -2.91
CA GLN A 85 10.54 8.57 -3.81
C GLN A 85 9.97 9.49 -4.90
N LEU A 86 8.78 9.19 -5.41
CA LEU A 86 8.12 9.98 -6.45
C LEU A 86 7.50 11.27 -5.91
N TYR A 87 6.88 11.21 -4.73
CA TYR A 87 6.00 12.26 -4.22
C TYR A 87 6.42 12.84 -2.87
N GLY A 88 7.53 12.35 -2.30
CA GLY A 88 8.03 12.73 -0.99
C GLY A 88 7.49 11.90 0.16
N MET A 89 8.33 11.67 1.18
CA MET A 89 8.02 10.86 2.36
C MET A 89 6.77 11.32 3.11
N ASN A 90 6.51 12.63 3.16
CA ASN A 90 5.37 13.19 3.87
C ASN A 90 4.03 12.89 3.18
N SER A 91 4.05 12.47 1.92
CA SER A 91 2.87 12.21 1.09
C SER A 91 2.36 10.77 1.22
N VAL A 92 3.07 9.89 1.93
CA VAL A 92 2.74 8.46 2.05
C VAL A 92 2.49 8.07 3.50
N ARG A 93 1.50 7.20 3.75
CA ARG A 93 1.23 6.59 5.07
C ARG A 93 0.98 5.09 4.95
N GLY A 94 1.05 4.38 6.08
CA GLY A 94 1.05 2.92 6.11
C GLY A 94 2.44 2.34 5.83
N ALA A 95 2.60 1.02 5.89
CA ALA A 95 3.85 0.35 5.53
C ALA A 95 5.12 0.98 6.16
N LYS A 96 5.10 1.20 7.48
CA LYS A 96 6.15 1.87 8.27
C LYS A 96 6.29 3.40 8.05
N HIS A 97 5.60 4.03 7.10
CA HIS A 97 5.68 5.46 6.79
C HIS A 97 4.82 6.38 7.70
N GLY A 98 4.56 5.97 8.94
CA GLY A 98 3.68 6.68 9.88
C GLY A 98 2.26 6.12 9.90
N LYS A 99 1.57 6.30 11.04
CA LYS A 99 0.20 5.84 11.27
C LYS A 99 -0.83 6.83 10.73
N GLY A 100 -0.56 8.13 10.81
CA GLY A 100 -1.49 9.23 10.48
C GLY A 100 -0.76 10.45 9.92
N TRP A 101 -1.47 11.42 9.37
CA TRP A 101 -0.84 12.56 8.67
C TRP A 101 -0.13 13.55 9.58
N ASN A 102 -0.42 13.48 10.88
CA ASN A 102 0.22 14.30 11.92
C ASN A 102 1.39 13.59 12.62
N ASP A 103 1.73 12.36 12.23
CA ASP A 103 2.87 11.63 12.76
C ASP A 103 4.00 11.47 11.73
N GLN A 104 5.16 11.10 12.26
CA GLN A 104 6.37 10.78 11.50
C GLN A 104 6.75 9.33 11.76
N PRO A 105 7.41 8.65 10.81
CA PRO A 105 7.96 7.32 11.02
C PRO A 105 8.88 7.30 12.25
N SER A 106 8.77 6.25 13.07
CA SER A 106 9.69 6.07 14.20
C SER A 106 11.13 5.83 13.70
N PRO A 107 12.16 6.06 14.54
CA PRO A 107 13.54 5.71 14.17
C PRO A 107 13.72 4.24 13.77
N GLY A 108 12.94 3.33 14.37
CA GLY A 108 12.93 1.91 13.97
C GLY A 108 12.37 1.70 12.57
N ASN A 109 11.26 2.36 12.26
CA ASN A 109 10.66 2.32 10.94
C ASN A 109 11.60 2.88 9.87
N LEU A 110 12.29 4.00 10.15
CA LEU A 110 13.26 4.59 9.22
C LEU A 110 14.41 3.63 8.91
N ARG A 111 14.95 2.94 9.94
CA ARG A 111 15.97 1.90 9.75
C ARG A 111 15.47 0.75 8.88
N ASP A 112 14.23 0.31 9.10
CA ASP A 112 13.64 -0.77 8.31
C ASP A 112 13.41 -0.36 6.85
N ILE A 113 12.94 0.87 6.62
CA ILE A 113 12.77 1.44 5.28
C ILE A 113 14.12 1.47 4.56
N GLU A 114 15.17 2.00 5.20
CA GLU A 114 16.52 2.03 4.62
C GLU A 114 17.06 0.62 4.32
N ARG A 115 16.85 -0.32 5.25
CA ARG A 115 17.21 -1.73 5.07
C ARG A 115 16.50 -2.34 3.86
N TYR A 116 15.22 -2.06 3.68
CA TYR A 116 14.46 -2.57 2.54
C TYR A 116 14.82 -1.89 1.23
N ASN A 117 15.22 -0.62 1.24
CA ASN A 117 15.77 0.05 0.06
C ASN A 117 17.06 -0.62 -0.43
N LYS A 118 17.95 -0.98 0.49
CA LYS A 118 19.16 -1.77 0.17
C LYS A 118 18.82 -3.17 -0.33
N PHE A 119 17.77 -3.78 0.22
CA PHE A 119 17.29 -5.08 -0.23
C PHE A 119 16.69 -5.03 -1.64
N ALA A 120 16.03 -3.94 -2.04
CA ALA A 120 15.38 -3.80 -3.33
C ALA A 120 16.32 -3.99 -4.52
N THR A 121 17.60 -3.65 -4.35
CA THR A 121 18.67 -3.78 -5.37
C THR A 121 19.45 -5.10 -5.26
N SER A 122 19.04 -5.99 -4.36
CA SER A 122 19.60 -7.35 -4.27
C SER A 122 18.84 -8.31 -5.18
N ILE A 123 19.47 -9.43 -5.53
CA ILE A 123 18.84 -10.50 -6.33
C ILE A 123 17.51 -10.98 -5.70
N GLU A 124 17.46 -11.09 -4.37
CA GLU A 124 16.23 -11.49 -3.66
C GLU A 124 15.15 -10.41 -3.73
N GLY A 125 15.53 -9.12 -3.70
CA GLY A 125 14.61 -7.99 -3.84
C GLY A 125 14.05 -7.87 -5.24
N GLU A 126 14.89 -8.00 -6.26
CA GLU A 126 14.47 -8.04 -7.66
C GLU A 126 13.50 -9.19 -7.91
N ARG A 127 13.79 -10.37 -7.35
CA ARG A 127 12.87 -11.53 -7.42
C ARG A 127 11.54 -11.24 -6.74
N LEU A 128 11.53 -10.63 -5.56
CA LEU A 128 10.30 -10.26 -4.86
C LEU A 128 9.46 -9.29 -5.71
N LEU A 129 10.09 -8.24 -6.24
CA LEU A 129 9.39 -7.24 -7.07
C LEU A 129 8.85 -7.86 -8.36
N ALA A 130 9.61 -8.77 -8.99
CA ALA A 130 9.16 -9.50 -10.17
C ALA A 130 8.01 -10.49 -9.87
N ALA A 131 7.90 -10.98 -8.63
CA ALA A 131 6.81 -11.85 -8.20
C ALA A 131 5.49 -11.10 -7.94
N LEU A 132 5.52 -9.77 -7.82
CA LEU A 132 4.32 -8.95 -7.65
C LEU A 132 3.52 -8.90 -8.95
N ARG A 133 2.34 -9.53 -8.95
CA ARG A 133 1.44 -9.49 -10.10
C ARG A 133 0.46 -8.33 -9.94
N ARG A 134 0.61 -7.29 -10.76
CA ARG A 134 -0.39 -6.21 -10.80
C ARG A 134 -1.72 -6.77 -11.32
N ILE A 135 -2.81 -6.40 -10.67
CA ILE A 135 -4.17 -6.87 -11.01
C ILE A 135 -5.15 -5.71 -11.03
N ASP A 136 -6.26 -5.88 -11.76
CA ASP A 136 -7.37 -4.94 -11.75
C ASP A 136 -8.15 -5.09 -10.43
N PRO A 137 -8.28 -4.03 -9.60
CA PRO A 137 -9.02 -4.11 -8.36
C PRO A 137 -10.49 -4.51 -8.54
N LEU A 138 -11.10 -4.21 -9.69
CA LEU A 138 -12.49 -4.55 -9.96
C LEU A 138 -12.71 -6.07 -10.03
N THR A 139 -11.69 -6.86 -10.38
CA THR A 139 -11.81 -8.33 -10.37
C THR A 139 -11.88 -8.91 -8.97
N LEU A 140 -11.52 -8.13 -7.94
CA LEU A 140 -11.54 -8.53 -6.53
C LEU A 140 -12.72 -7.97 -5.74
N LEU A 141 -13.51 -7.07 -6.33
CA LEU A 141 -14.63 -6.42 -5.67
C LEU A 141 -15.92 -6.91 -6.32
N PRO A 142 -16.94 -7.32 -5.54
CA PRO A 142 -18.25 -7.60 -6.10
C PRO A 142 -18.84 -6.31 -6.68
N ASP A 143 -19.72 -6.44 -7.69
CA ASP A 143 -20.36 -5.35 -8.47
C ASP A 143 -20.96 -4.19 -7.64
N ARG A 144 -21.14 -4.36 -6.33
CA ARG A 144 -21.76 -3.41 -5.40
C ARG A 144 -20.84 -2.39 -4.75
N LEU A 145 -19.51 -2.47 -4.93
CA LEU A 145 -18.63 -1.37 -4.53
C LEU A 145 -18.62 -0.23 -5.57
N ASN A 146 -19.18 -0.48 -6.76
CA ASN A 146 -19.35 0.52 -7.80
C ASN A 146 -20.11 1.75 -7.32
N GLY A 147 -21.13 1.65 -6.47
CA GLY A 147 -21.84 2.85 -5.99
C GLY A 147 -20.97 3.85 -5.21
N ALA A 148 -19.88 3.38 -4.57
CA ALA A 148 -18.93 4.22 -3.85
C ALA A 148 -17.71 4.63 -4.71
N LEU A 149 -17.37 3.86 -5.75
CA LEU A 149 -16.21 4.07 -6.63
C LEU A 149 -16.56 4.74 -7.98
N THR A 150 -17.79 4.62 -8.48
CA THR A 150 -18.25 5.22 -9.75
C THR A 150 -18.38 6.73 -9.69
N GLY A 151 -18.42 7.33 -8.50
CA GLY A 151 -18.35 8.79 -8.33
C GLY A 151 -16.94 9.39 -8.50
N LEU A 152 -15.91 8.56 -8.75
CA LEU A 152 -14.49 8.97 -8.72
C LEU A 152 -13.76 8.78 -10.07
N ALA A 153 -14.37 8.10 -11.04
CA ALA A 153 -13.78 7.86 -12.36
C ALA A 153 -13.98 9.01 -13.39
N SER A 154 -14.38 10.20 -12.95
CA SER A 154 -14.64 11.32 -13.87
C SER A 154 -14.21 12.67 -13.33
N THR A 155 -12.89 12.90 -13.20
CA THR A 155 -12.29 14.21 -13.52
C THR A 155 -10.79 14.04 -13.78
N PRO A 156 -10.30 14.12 -15.04
CA PRO A 156 -8.88 14.37 -15.27
C PRO A 156 -8.56 15.76 -14.70
N ALA A 157 -7.51 15.85 -13.87
CA ALA A 157 -7.03 17.12 -13.35
C ALA A 157 -6.67 18.06 -14.52
N PRO A 158 -7.04 19.35 -14.47
CA PRO A 158 -6.64 20.30 -15.50
C PRO A 158 -5.13 20.45 -15.50
N ILE A 159 -4.53 20.27 -16.67
CA ILE A 159 -3.12 20.51 -16.93
C ILE A 159 -2.96 22.03 -16.95
N SER A 160 -2.51 22.63 -15.84
CA SER A 160 -2.12 24.04 -15.84
C SER A 160 -0.84 24.20 -16.64
N THR A 161 -0.97 24.71 -17.86
CA THR A 161 0.15 25.20 -18.66
C THR A 161 0.48 26.61 -18.16
N THR A 162 1.72 26.82 -17.73
CA THR A 162 2.33 28.14 -17.59
C THR A 162 3.50 28.21 -18.54
#